data_AF-A0A1H3KN72-F1
#
_entry.id   AF-A0A1H3KN72-F1
#
_cell.length_a   1.000
_cell.length_b   1.000
_cell.length_c   1.000
_cell.angle_alpha   90.00
_cell.angle_beta   90.00
_cell.angle_gamma   90.00
#
_symmetry.space_group_name_H-M   'P 1'
#
loop_
_entity.id
_entity.type
_entity.pdbx_description
1 polymer ?
#
loop_
_entity_poly.entity_id
_entity_poly.type
_entity_poly.pdbx_seq_one_letter_code
_entity_poly.pdbx_strand_id
1 'polypeptide(L)'
;MKKLSQKPTTGTSDGPGVAVPERVSVAMAEIAESMQEGLLALAVGAGLQVMGALIEADVAALAGPKGVHDPERVAVRHGRERGSVSVGGRRVPVDRPWVRAVDGSGELPVASYDLFSATEVMGRMAVERMLAGLSTRRYPVGLEPVGEQVTATATATSKSAVSRRFVSLTETALAELLAADLSALDLVASMIDGVHFGETCCIVALGVDMTGTKHPLALVAGSTENATLVTELLTGLRAGPGCDPADAGRAGQVQGAGQGSRGRTRPSGDPTLPAPQSP
;
A
#
# COMPACT_ATOMS: atom_id res chain seq x y z
N MET A 1 35.20 -47.66 -33.22
CA MET A 1 33.81 -47.39 -33.66
C MET A 1 33.23 -46.26 -32.80
N LYS A 2 32.44 -45.38 -33.44
CA LYS A 2 31.99 -44.06 -32.96
C LYS A 2 30.83 -44.14 -31.96
N LYS A 3 30.86 -43.18 -31.01
CA LYS A 3 29.77 -42.36 -30.40
C LYS A 3 28.40 -43.02 -30.10
N LEU A 4 27.87 -42.74 -28.90
CA LEU A 4 26.86 -41.68 -28.74
C LEU A 4 26.76 -41.20 -27.29
N SER A 5 27.01 -39.90 -27.11
CA SER A 5 26.74 -39.11 -25.92
C SER A 5 25.31 -38.58 -26.04
N GLN A 6 24.50 -38.74 -24.99
CA GLN A 6 23.23 -38.03 -24.86
C GLN A 6 23.42 -36.92 -23.81
N LYS A 7 23.37 -35.67 -24.27
CA LYS A 7 23.14 -34.49 -23.43
C LYS A 7 21.63 -34.38 -23.19
N PRO A 8 21.15 -34.05 -21.98
CA PRO A 8 19.78 -33.61 -21.82
C PRO A 8 19.64 -32.19 -22.34
N THR A 9 18.63 -32.02 -23.18
CA THR A 9 18.17 -30.79 -23.84
C THR A 9 17.58 -29.82 -22.83
N THR A 10 18.08 -28.58 -22.86
CA THR A 10 17.54 -27.42 -22.16
C THR A 10 16.18 -27.05 -22.74
N GLY A 11 15.13 -27.06 -21.91
CA GLY A 11 13.82 -26.53 -22.27
C GLY A 11 13.80 -25.02 -22.07
N THR A 12 13.59 -24.28 -23.15
CA THR A 12 13.30 -22.84 -23.16
C THR A 12 11.91 -22.61 -22.54
N SER A 13 11.82 -21.79 -21.49
CA SER A 13 10.54 -21.24 -21.03
C SER A 13 10.53 -19.73 -21.27
N ASP A 14 9.82 -19.31 -22.32
CA ASP A 14 9.43 -17.92 -22.54
C ASP A 14 8.39 -17.49 -21.50
N GLY A 15 8.87 -16.74 -20.52
CA GLY A 15 8.15 -15.75 -19.72
C GLY A 15 9.14 -14.59 -19.46
N PRO A 16 8.76 -13.48 -18.80
CA PRO A 16 9.73 -12.51 -18.32
C PRO A 16 10.54 -13.16 -17.18
N GLY A 17 11.43 -14.07 -17.57
CA GLY A 17 12.18 -14.95 -16.70
C GLY A 17 13.49 -14.27 -16.33
N VAL A 18 13.59 -13.84 -15.08
CA VAL A 18 14.87 -13.46 -14.50
C VAL A 18 15.81 -14.66 -14.65
N ALA A 19 16.89 -14.48 -15.40
CA ALA A 19 17.89 -15.52 -15.60
C ALA A 19 18.60 -15.80 -14.27
N VAL A 20 18.38 -16.98 -13.70
CA VAL A 20 18.99 -17.38 -12.42
C VAL A 20 20.46 -17.79 -12.67
N PRO A 21 21.45 -17.20 -11.97
CA PRO A 21 22.86 -17.55 -12.14
C PRO A 21 23.15 -19.02 -11.81
N GLU A 22 24.10 -19.60 -12.56
CA GLU A 22 24.44 -21.04 -12.50
C GLU A 22 25.02 -21.47 -11.13
N ARG A 23 25.40 -20.53 -10.25
CA ARG A 23 25.79 -20.79 -8.85
C ARG A 23 25.36 -19.65 -7.93
N VAL A 24 24.38 -19.92 -7.08
CA VAL A 24 24.09 -19.08 -5.91
C VAL A 24 24.81 -19.68 -4.71
N SER A 25 25.87 -19.04 -4.23
CA SER A 25 26.55 -19.45 -2.99
C SER A 25 25.89 -18.77 -1.81
N VAL A 26 25.29 -19.55 -0.91
CA VAL A 26 24.58 -19.08 0.28
C VAL A 26 25.51 -19.16 1.48
N ALA A 27 25.68 -18.08 2.24
CA ALA A 27 26.61 -18.04 3.38
C ALA A 27 26.02 -18.84 4.56
N MET A 28 26.61 -20.00 4.87
CA MET A 28 26.08 -20.94 5.87
C MET A 28 26.07 -20.40 7.31
N ALA A 29 26.92 -19.43 7.64
CA ALA A 29 27.00 -18.85 8.98
C ALA A 29 25.78 -17.95 9.30
N GLU A 30 25.37 -17.09 8.37
CA GLU A 30 24.18 -16.23 8.51
C GLU A 30 22.88 -17.05 8.52
N ILE A 31 22.89 -18.19 7.82
CA ILE A 31 21.82 -19.19 7.84
C ILE A 31 21.65 -19.82 9.23
N ALA A 32 22.75 -20.20 9.89
CA ALA A 32 22.68 -20.89 11.18
C ALA A 32 22.11 -20.02 12.30
N GLU A 33 22.36 -18.71 12.27
CA GLU A 33 21.75 -17.72 13.17
C GLU A 33 20.24 -17.61 12.91
N SER A 34 19.85 -17.47 11.63
CA SER A 34 18.45 -17.38 11.21
C SER A 34 17.63 -18.66 11.51
N MET A 35 18.27 -19.83 11.58
CA MET A 35 17.62 -21.10 11.90
C MET A 35 17.04 -21.14 13.32
N GLN A 36 17.66 -20.42 14.26
CA GLN A 36 17.19 -20.36 15.65
C GLN A 36 15.92 -19.49 15.78
N GLU A 37 15.72 -18.56 14.85
CA GLU A 37 14.58 -17.64 14.79
C GLU A 37 13.40 -18.19 13.98
N GLY A 38 13.61 -19.31 13.28
CA GLY A 38 12.57 -20.09 12.60
C GLY A 38 12.67 -20.10 11.07
N LEU A 39 11.86 -20.96 10.44
CA LEU A 39 11.94 -21.23 8.99
C LEU A 39 11.71 -19.98 8.14
N LEU A 40 10.84 -19.06 8.57
CA LEU A 40 10.56 -17.85 7.82
C LEU A 40 11.74 -16.87 7.85
N ALA A 41 12.40 -16.71 9.00
CA ALA A 41 13.63 -15.92 9.10
C ALA A 41 14.73 -16.48 8.19
N LEU A 42 14.90 -17.81 8.20
CA LEU A 42 15.81 -18.50 7.27
C LEU A 42 15.45 -18.25 5.80
N ALA A 43 14.18 -18.38 5.43
CA ALA A 43 13.72 -18.17 4.06
C ALA A 43 13.95 -16.73 3.58
N VAL A 44 13.75 -15.74 4.46
CA VAL A 44 14.03 -14.33 4.17
C VAL A 44 15.53 -14.09 4.01
N GLY A 45 16.36 -14.60 4.92
CA GLY A 45 17.82 -14.49 4.83
C GLY A 45 18.37 -15.09 3.53
N ALA A 46 17.97 -16.33 3.21
CA ALA A 46 18.35 -16.98 1.96
C ALA A 46 17.82 -16.23 0.73
N GLY A 47 16.58 -15.75 0.77
CA GLY A 47 15.96 -14.96 -0.31
C GLY A 47 16.70 -13.66 -0.60
N LEU A 48 17.14 -12.93 0.43
CA LEU A 48 17.94 -11.71 0.28
C LEU A 48 19.32 -11.99 -0.35
N GLN A 49 19.94 -13.13 -0.04
CA GLN A 49 21.20 -13.54 -0.67
C GLN A 49 21.00 -13.92 -2.14
N VAL A 50 19.95 -14.69 -2.47
CA VAL A 50 19.58 -15.02 -3.87
C VAL A 50 19.33 -13.74 -4.66
N MET A 51 18.56 -12.81 -4.10
CA MET A 51 18.32 -11.49 -4.70
C MET A 51 19.62 -10.74 -4.99
N GLY A 52 20.55 -10.69 -4.02
CA GLY A 52 21.86 -10.06 -4.23
C GLY A 52 22.64 -10.68 -5.38
N ALA A 53 22.56 -12.00 -5.57
CA ALA A 53 23.20 -12.69 -6.69
C ALA A 53 22.54 -12.38 -8.04
N LEU A 54 21.20 -12.29 -8.09
CA LEU A 54 20.47 -11.89 -9.29
C LEU A 54 20.82 -10.44 -9.70
N ILE A 55 20.85 -9.54 -8.73
CA ILE A 55 21.23 -8.13 -8.93
C ILE A 55 22.66 -8.04 -9.47
N GLU A 56 23.62 -8.77 -8.89
CA GLU A 56 25.00 -8.75 -9.38
C GLU A 56 25.12 -9.36 -10.78
N ALA A 57 24.31 -10.37 -11.11
CA ALA A 57 24.28 -10.96 -12.45
C ALA A 57 23.74 -9.98 -13.51
N ASP A 58 22.69 -9.24 -13.20
CA ASP A 58 22.18 -8.17 -14.08
C ASP A 58 23.24 -7.08 -14.29
N VAL A 59 23.91 -6.65 -13.22
CA VAL A 59 24.99 -5.66 -13.32
C VAL A 59 26.15 -6.21 -14.15
N ALA A 60 26.49 -7.49 -14.00
CA ALA A 60 27.53 -8.13 -14.81
C ALA A 60 27.13 -8.28 -16.28
N ALA A 61 25.85 -8.50 -16.57
CA ALA A 61 25.32 -8.52 -17.93
C ALA A 61 25.41 -7.14 -18.60
N LEU A 62 25.20 -6.06 -17.83
CA LEU A 62 25.26 -4.68 -18.34
C LEU A 62 26.70 -4.15 -18.46
N ALA A 63 27.51 -4.28 -17.40
CA ALA A 63 28.80 -3.62 -17.25
C ALA A 63 30.00 -4.58 -17.22
N GLY A 64 29.77 -5.87 -17.49
CA GLY A 64 30.79 -6.91 -17.44
C GLY A 64 31.16 -7.36 -16.02
N PRO A 65 31.99 -8.42 -15.92
CA PRO A 65 32.46 -8.94 -14.64
C PRO A 65 33.27 -7.90 -13.87
N LYS A 66 33.08 -7.87 -12.55
CA LYS A 66 33.72 -6.88 -11.68
C LYS A 66 35.25 -7.00 -11.75
N GLY A 67 35.92 -5.86 -11.96
CA GLY A 67 37.38 -5.76 -11.95
C GLY A 67 38.06 -6.25 -13.24
N VAL A 68 37.28 -6.60 -14.27
CA VAL A 68 37.81 -6.96 -15.59
C VAL A 68 37.68 -5.77 -16.52
N HIS A 69 38.77 -5.43 -17.21
CA HIS A 69 38.75 -4.35 -18.19
C HIS A 69 38.17 -4.84 -19.51
N ASP A 70 37.16 -4.12 -20.01
CA ASP A 70 36.59 -4.29 -21.34
C ASP A 70 36.70 -2.95 -22.10
N PRO A 71 37.42 -2.90 -23.24
CA PRO A 71 37.54 -1.71 -24.07
C PRO A 71 36.24 -1.38 -24.84
N GLU A 72 35.39 -2.37 -25.13
CA GLU A 72 34.14 -2.21 -25.88
C GLU A 72 32.92 -2.08 -24.95
N ARG A 73 33.15 -1.77 -23.66
CA ARG A 73 32.10 -1.65 -22.67
C ARG A 73 31.07 -0.59 -23.05
N VAL A 74 29.80 -0.95 -22.92
CA VAL A 74 28.67 -0.03 -23.14
C VAL A 74 28.15 0.58 -21.82
N ALA A 75 28.51 -0.01 -20.68
CA ALA A 75 28.13 0.49 -19.36
C ALA A 75 29.28 0.37 -18.34
N VAL A 76 29.20 1.19 -17.28
CA VAL A 76 30.14 1.20 -16.15
C VAL A 76 29.41 1.11 -14.82
N ARG A 77 30.04 0.44 -13.85
CA ARG A 77 29.62 0.44 -12.45
C ARG A 77 29.95 1.79 -11.84
N HIS A 78 28.94 2.57 -11.46
CA HIS A 78 29.09 3.95 -10.97
C HIS A 78 28.98 4.06 -9.44
N GLY A 79 28.81 2.93 -8.74
CA GLY A 79 28.79 2.88 -7.28
C GLY A 79 27.60 2.09 -6.74
N ARG A 80 27.23 2.39 -5.51
CA ARG A 80 26.07 1.85 -4.81
C ARG A 80 25.36 2.97 -4.07
N GLU A 81 24.05 2.87 -3.97
CA GLU A 81 23.23 3.76 -3.15
C GLU A 81 22.34 2.98 -2.20
N ARG A 82 21.72 3.69 -1.25
CA ARG A 82 20.78 3.09 -0.30
C ARG A 82 19.46 2.80 -0.99
N GLY A 83 19.20 1.53 -1.27
CA GLY A 83 17.93 1.03 -1.76
C GLY A 83 17.09 0.37 -0.66
N SER A 84 15.88 -0.03 -1.02
CA SER A 84 15.10 -0.98 -0.21
C SER A 84 14.32 -1.93 -1.10
N VAL A 85 13.90 -3.05 -0.53
CA VAL A 85 13.01 -4.05 -1.16
C VAL A 85 11.83 -4.37 -0.25
N SER A 86 10.75 -4.86 -0.82
CA SER A 86 9.55 -5.23 -0.07
C SER A 86 9.67 -6.65 0.47
N VAL A 87 9.54 -6.81 1.79
CA VAL A 87 9.49 -8.12 2.46
C VAL A 87 8.22 -8.19 3.30
N GLY A 88 7.20 -8.84 2.76
CA GLY A 88 5.87 -8.81 3.35
C GLY A 88 5.37 -7.37 3.52
N GLY A 89 4.90 -7.04 4.72
CA GLY A 89 4.37 -5.72 5.04
C GLY A 89 5.39 -4.61 5.34
N ARG A 90 6.69 -4.80 5.07
CA ARG A 90 7.78 -3.87 5.45
C ARG A 90 8.80 -3.64 4.32
N ARG A 91 9.60 -2.58 4.47
CA ARG A 91 10.75 -2.29 3.59
C ARG A 91 12.05 -2.68 4.26
N VAL A 92 12.88 -3.48 3.58
CA VAL A 92 14.20 -3.91 4.07
C VAL A 92 15.27 -3.17 3.29
N PRO A 93 16.21 -2.47 3.95
CA PRO A 93 17.28 -1.75 3.26
C PRO A 93 18.22 -2.72 2.56
N VAL A 94 18.65 -2.36 1.35
CA VAL A 94 19.61 -3.12 0.55
C VAL A 94 20.55 -2.16 -0.17
N ASP A 95 21.71 -2.65 -0.59
CA ASP A 95 22.57 -1.90 -1.49
C ASP A 95 22.02 -1.97 -2.91
N ARG A 96 21.62 -0.83 -3.47
CA ARG A 96 21.24 -0.72 -4.88
C ARG A 96 22.48 -0.40 -5.72
N PRO A 97 22.89 -1.25 -6.66
CA PRO A 97 23.98 -0.92 -7.56
C PRO A 97 23.58 0.18 -8.54
N TRP A 98 24.53 1.05 -8.87
CA TRP A 98 24.35 2.08 -9.87
C TRP A 98 25.14 1.72 -11.13
N VAL A 99 24.44 1.60 -12.26
CA VAL A 99 25.02 1.29 -13.57
C VAL A 99 24.72 2.43 -14.52
N ARG A 100 25.73 2.91 -15.24
CA ARG A 100 25.59 4.06 -16.15
C ARG A 100 26.10 3.69 -17.53
N ALA A 101 25.40 4.12 -18.58
CA ALA A 101 25.87 3.98 -19.95
C ALA A 101 27.11 4.84 -20.20
N VAL A 102 28.05 4.33 -21.01
CA VAL A 102 29.30 5.02 -21.33
C VAL A 102 29.08 6.20 -22.27
N ASP A 103 28.06 6.13 -23.12
CA ASP A 103 27.65 7.20 -24.04
C ASP A 103 27.04 8.43 -23.35
N GLY A 104 26.86 8.36 -22.02
CA GLY A 104 26.29 9.45 -21.23
C GLY A 104 24.76 9.52 -21.25
N SER A 105 24.07 8.57 -21.91
CA SER A 105 22.60 8.54 -22.02
C SER A 105 21.88 8.44 -20.67
N GLY A 106 22.54 7.90 -19.65
CA GLY A 106 22.05 7.96 -18.28
C GLY A 106 22.28 6.66 -17.49
N GLU A 107 21.49 6.52 -16.43
CA GLU A 107 21.43 5.31 -15.61
C GLU A 107 20.72 4.19 -16.37
N LEU A 108 21.26 2.98 -16.25
CA LEU A 108 20.66 1.77 -16.80
C LEU A 108 19.93 1.00 -15.70
N PRO A 109 18.68 0.57 -15.94
CA PRO A 109 17.89 -0.15 -14.94
C PRO A 109 18.48 -1.52 -14.65
N VAL A 110 18.39 -1.93 -13.39
CA VAL A 110 18.78 -3.27 -12.93
C VAL A 110 17.48 -4.04 -12.70
N ALA A 111 17.07 -4.84 -13.68
CA ALA A 111 15.72 -5.41 -13.76
C ALA A 111 15.31 -6.19 -12.50
N SER A 112 16.21 -7.03 -11.96
CA SER A 112 15.96 -7.77 -10.72
C SER A 112 15.73 -6.83 -9.53
N TYR A 113 16.54 -5.77 -9.39
CA TYR A 113 16.33 -4.78 -8.33
C TYR A 113 14.95 -4.13 -8.43
N ASP A 114 14.56 -3.71 -9.63
CA ASP A 114 13.27 -3.04 -9.85
C ASP A 114 12.11 -3.94 -9.43
N LEU A 115 12.16 -5.24 -9.79
CA LEU A 115 11.17 -6.24 -9.39
C LEU A 115 11.05 -6.40 -7.87
N PHE A 116 12.17 -6.49 -7.14
CA PHE A 116 12.14 -6.65 -5.68
C PHE A 116 11.84 -5.34 -4.94
N SER A 117 12.10 -4.20 -5.58
CA SER A 117 11.82 -2.87 -5.04
C SER A 117 10.35 -2.45 -5.15
N ALA A 118 9.55 -3.18 -5.93
CA ALA A 118 8.12 -2.96 -6.12
C ALA A 118 7.34 -3.00 -4.78
N THR A 119 6.27 -2.22 -4.65
CA THR A 119 5.59 -1.98 -3.35
C THR A 119 4.17 -2.52 -3.26
N GLU A 120 3.67 -3.10 -4.35
CA GLU A 120 2.29 -3.56 -4.53
C GLU A 120 1.94 -4.64 -3.50
N VAL A 121 2.84 -5.61 -3.30
CA VAL A 121 2.67 -6.68 -2.31
C VAL A 121 2.57 -6.09 -0.89
N MET A 122 3.46 -5.17 -0.54
CA MET A 122 3.45 -4.49 0.76
C MET A 122 2.16 -3.65 0.94
N GLY A 123 1.69 -3.01 -0.13
CA GLY A 123 0.45 -2.26 -0.17
C GLY A 123 -0.77 -3.12 0.12
N ARG A 124 -0.94 -4.19 -0.66
CA ARG A 124 -2.03 -5.15 -0.50
C ARG A 124 -2.07 -5.74 0.91
N MET A 125 -0.93 -6.15 1.44
CA MET A 125 -0.81 -6.69 2.81
C MET A 125 -1.21 -5.68 3.90
N ALA A 126 -1.00 -4.39 3.66
CA ALA A 126 -1.42 -3.34 4.58
C ALA A 126 -2.94 -3.18 4.60
N VAL A 127 -3.56 -3.18 3.42
CA VAL A 127 -5.01 -3.12 3.27
C VAL A 127 -5.66 -4.36 3.89
N GLU A 128 -5.20 -5.56 3.55
CA GLU A 128 -5.72 -6.82 4.11
C GLU A 128 -5.73 -6.82 5.65
N ARG A 129 -4.63 -6.42 6.27
CA ARG A 129 -4.51 -6.36 7.74
C ARG A 129 -5.45 -5.34 8.37
N MET A 130 -5.56 -4.18 7.75
CA MET A 130 -6.43 -3.12 8.26
C MET A 130 -7.91 -3.46 8.09
N LEU A 131 -8.28 -4.10 6.97
CA LEU A 131 -9.63 -4.65 6.78
C LEU A 131 -9.94 -5.80 7.75
N ALA A 132 -8.92 -6.56 8.17
CA ALA A 132 -9.04 -7.55 9.24
C ALA A 132 -9.10 -6.94 10.67
N GLY A 133 -9.13 -5.61 10.80
CA GLY A 133 -9.31 -4.91 12.08
C GLY A 133 -8.03 -4.53 12.81
N LEU A 134 -6.84 -4.70 12.21
CA LEU A 134 -5.60 -4.19 12.81
C LEU A 134 -5.51 -2.66 12.66
N SER A 135 -5.35 -1.96 13.79
CA SER A 135 -5.05 -0.53 13.74
C SER A 135 -3.64 -0.25 13.22
N THR A 136 -3.43 0.92 12.61
CA THR A 136 -2.11 1.32 12.08
C THR A 136 -1.01 1.35 13.15
N ARG A 137 -1.38 1.56 14.42
CA ARG A 137 -0.44 1.52 15.57
C ARG A 137 -0.01 0.09 15.91
N ARG A 138 -0.90 -0.88 15.74
CA ARG A 138 -0.65 -2.30 15.99
C ARG A 138 -0.21 -3.07 14.74
N TYR A 139 -0.05 -2.39 13.61
CA TYR A 139 0.41 -2.99 12.37
C TYR A 139 1.67 -3.87 12.53
N PRO A 140 2.71 -3.45 13.29
CA PRO A 140 3.89 -4.30 13.51
C PRO A 140 3.59 -5.65 14.18
N VAL A 141 2.52 -5.75 14.97
CA VAL A 141 2.13 -7.00 15.66
C VAL A 141 1.55 -8.02 14.69
N GLY A 142 0.97 -7.57 13.57
CA GLY A 142 0.45 -8.44 12.52
C GLY A 142 1.48 -8.83 11.46
N LEU A 143 2.74 -8.40 11.62
CA LEU A 143 3.81 -8.71 10.69
C LEU A 143 4.44 -10.06 11.02
N GLU A 144 4.84 -10.77 9.98
CA GLU A 144 5.46 -12.08 10.12
C GLU A 144 6.86 -11.98 10.76
N PRO A 145 7.31 -13.01 11.50
CA PRO A 145 8.66 -13.06 12.05
C PRO A 145 9.68 -13.34 10.94
N VAL A 146 10.37 -12.31 10.48
CA VAL A 146 11.37 -12.38 9.38
C VAL A 146 12.81 -12.37 9.90
N GLY A 147 12.95 -12.53 11.20
CA GLY A 147 14.20 -12.48 11.95
C GLY A 147 14.57 -11.12 12.52
N GLU A 148 15.39 -11.10 13.57
CA GLU A 148 15.73 -9.94 14.38
C GLU A 148 16.50 -8.89 13.58
N GLN A 149 17.53 -9.31 12.83
CA GLN A 149 18.36 -8.41 12.02
C GLN A 149 17.53 -7.67 10.96
N VAL A 150 16.66 -8.40 10.25
CA VAL A 150 15.76 -7.83 9.24
C VAL A 150 14.71 -6.94 9.90
N THR A 151 14.17 -7.36 11.05
CA THR A 151 13.17 -6.57 11.78
C THR A 151 13.74 -5.26 12.32
N ALA A 152 14.98 -5.27 12.82
CA ALA A 152 15.66 -4.10 13.38
C ALA A 152 15.97 -3.03 12.32
N THR A 153 16.25 -3.45 11.09
CA THR A 153 16.58 -2.56 9.97
C THR A 153 15.36 -2.19 9.12
N ALA A 154 14.23 -2.88 9.31
CA ALA A 154 13.02 -2.65 8.54
C ALA A 154 12.42 -1.26 8.76
N THR A 155 11.84 -0.72 7.69
CA THR A 155 11.17 0.59 7.66
C THR A 155 9.77 0.46 7.05
N ALA A 156 9.07 1.59 6.92
CA ALA A 156 7.70 1.69 6.36
C ALA A 156 6.59 0.96 7.15
N THR A 157 6.83 0.67 8.43
CA THR A 157 5.89 0.04 9.37
C THR A 157 5.30 1.01 10.40
N SER A 158 5.70 2.28 10.36
CA SER A 158 5.21 3.30 11.30
C SER A 158 3.73 3.62 11.06
N LYS A 159 3.02 4.07 12.12
CA LYS A 159 1.61 4.49 12.06
C LYS A 159 1.31 5.34 10.83
N SER A 160 2.09 6.39 10.61
CA SER A 160 1.86 7.34 9.52
C SER A 160 2.20 6.77 8.14
N ALA A 161 3.22 5.92 8.02
CA ALA A 161 3.55 5.26 6.76
C ALA A 161 2.43 4.28 6.34
N VAL A 162 1.95 3.46 7.28
CA VAL A 162 0.86 2.52 7.04
C VAL A 162 -0.43 3.26 6.74
N SER A 163 -0.75 4.32 7.50
CA SER A 163 -1.95 5.13 7.30
C SER A 163 -2.00 5.77 5.91
N ARG A 164 -0.90 6.40 5.45
CA ARG A 164 -0.86 7.02 4.11
C ARG A 164 -1.04 6.00 3.01
N ARG A 165 -0.39 4.84 3.14
CA ARG A 165 -0.49 3.74 2.17
C ARG A 165 -1.91 3.18 2.12
N PHE A 166 -2.52 2.94 3.27
CA PHE A 166 -3.89 2.48 3.35
C PHE A 166 -4.84 3.46 2.66
N VAL A 167 -4.80 4.75 3.06
CA VAL A 167 -5.64 5.80 2.48
C VAL A 167 -5.50 5.83 0.96
N SER A 168 -4.27 5.93 0.44
CA SER A 168 -4.03 6.00 -1.01
C SER A 168 -4.57 4.78 -1.78
N LEU A 169 -4.39 3.56 -1.24
CA LEU A 169 -4.88 2.35 -1.89
C LEU A 169 -6.40 2.22 -1.80
N THR A 170 -6.99 2.57 -0.66
CA THR A 170 -8.44 2.51 -0.47
C THR A 170 -9.16 3.61 -1.24
N GLU A 171 -8.57 4.80 -1.39
CA GLU A 171 -9.12 5.87 -2.24
C GLU A 171 -9.19 5.41 -3.70
N THR A 172 -8.11 4.81 -4.20
CA THR A 172 -8.07 4.27 -5.57
C THR A 172 -9.12 3.17 -5.75
N ALA A 173 -9.12 2.16 -4.87
CA ALA A 173 -10.07 1.04 -4.95
C ALA A 173 -11.53 1.48 -4.79
N LEU A 174 -11.80 2.47 -3.92
CA LEU A 174 -13.14 3.02 -3.75
C LEU A 174 -13.57 3.84 -4.97
N ALA A 175 -12.68 4.63 -5.56
CA ALA A 175 -12.97 5.37 -6.79
C ALA A 175 -13.28 4.41 -7.95
N GLU A 176 -12.50 3.33 -8.11
CA GLU A 176 -12.77 2.29 -9.10
C GLU A 176 -14.13 1.61 -8.86
N LEU A 177 -14.44 1.28 -7.61
CA LEU A 177 -15.73 0.68 -7.24
C LEU A 177 -16.91 1.60 -7.56
N LEU A 178 -16.79 2.90 -7.26
CA LEU A 178 -17.86 3.89 -7.48
C LEU A 178 -17.99 4.33 -8.94
N ALA A 179 -16.94 4.16 -9.75
CA ALA A 179 -16.96 4.42 -11.19
C ALA A 179 -17.44 3.23 -12.01
N ALA A 180 -17.74 2.09 -11.38
CA ALA A 180 -18.18 0.89 -12.06
C ALA A 180 -19.47 1.14 -12.87
N ASP A 181 -19.51 0.65 -14.10
CA ASP A 181 -20.71 0.73 -14.92
C ASP A 181 -21.79 -0.20 -14.38
N LEU A 182 -22.90 0.40 -13.94
CA LEU A 182 -24.04 -0.30 -13.38
C LEU A 182 -25.08 -0.67 -14.45
N SER A 183 -24.89 -0.26 -15.71
CA SER A 183 -25.88 -0.42 -16.79
C SER A 183 -26.22 -1.88 -17.11
N ALA A 184 -25.29 -2.79 -16.88
CA ALA A 184 -25.46 -4.22 -17.12
C ALA A 184 -26.12 -4.97 -15.94
N LEU A 185 -26.43 -4.29 -14.83
CA LEU A 185 -27.00 -4.92 -13.64
C LEU A 185 -28.53 -4.98 -13.73
N ASP A 186 -29.07 -6.20 -13.84
CA ASP A 186 -30.51 -6.48 -13.72
C ASP A 186 -30.90 -6.63 -12.24
N LEU A 187 -31.15 -5.50 -11.58
CA LEU A 187 -31.50 -5.42 -10.17
C LEU A 187 -33.00 -5.62 -9.94
N VAL A 188 -33.36 -6.48 -8.98
CA VAL A 188 -34.76 -6.70 -8.53
C VAL A 188 -35.12 -5.94 -7.26
N ALA A 189 -34.12 -5.54 -6.48
CA ALA A 189 -34.31 -4.75 -5.27
C ALA A 189 -33.12 -3.82 -5.01
N SER A 190 -33.35 -2.75 -4.27
CA SER A 190 -32.32 -1.87 -3.74
C SER A 190 -32.48 -1.71 -2.24
N MET A 191 -31.37 -1.73 -1.51
CA MET A 191 -31.30 -1.46 -0.07
C MET A 191 -30.47 -0.20 0.14
N ILE A 192 -30.92 0.66 1.05
CA ILE A 192 -30.18 1.84 1.50
C ILE A 192 -30.08 1.75 3.01
N ASP A 193 -28.88 1.87 3.55
CA ASP A 193 -28.62 1.77 4.97
C ASP A 193 -27.59 2.82 5.43
N GLY A 194 -27.74 3.29 6.67
CA GLY A 194 -26.85 4.28 7.30
C GLY A 194 -25.91 3.63 8.29
N VAL A 195 -24.62 3.56 7.96
CA VAL A 195 -23.58 3.02 8.83
C VAL A 195 -22.89 4.15 9.59
N HIS A 196 -23.00 4.15 10.91
CA HIS A 196 -22.43 5.18 11.77
C HIS A 196 -20.97 4.86 12.16
N PHE A 197 -20.05 5.77 11.86
CA PHE A 197 -18.63 5.73 12.21
C PHE A 197 -18.28 6.93 13.10
N GLY A 198 -18.35 6.74 14.41
CA GLY A 198 -18.13 7.84 15.35
C GLY A 198 -19.18 8.93 15.15
N GLU A 199 -18.74 10.14 14.76
CA GLU A 199 -19.61 11.30 14.49
C GLU A 199 -20.04 11.40 13.01
N THR A 200 -19.64 10.46 12.15
CA THR A 200 -19.97 10.45 10.72
C THR A 200 -20.96 9.33 10.40
N CYS A 201 -21.96 9.60 9.55
CA CYS A 201 -22.87 8.59 9.03
C CYS A 201 -22.59 8.35 7.54
N CYS A 202 -22.29 7.11 7.17
CA CYS A 202 -22.10 6.72 5.78
C CYS A 202 -23.38 6.07 5.26
N ILE A 203 -23.96 6.62 4.21
CA ILE A 203 -25.10 6.01 3.52
C ILE A 203 -24.56 5.08 2.44
N VAL A 204 -24.98 3.81 2.50
CA VAL A 204 -24.61 2.76 1.56
C VAL A 204 -25.83 2.37 0.76
N ALA A 205 -25.70 2.32 -0.57
CA ALA A 205 -26.71 1.75 -1.45
C ALA A 205 -26.23 0.43 -2.05
N LEU A 206 -27.06 -0.61 -1.94
CA LEU A 206 -26.82 -1.94 -2.47
C LEU A 206 -27.96 -2.35 -3.41
N GLY A 207 -27.63 -2.89 -4.57
CA GLY A 207 -28.55 -3.55 -5.48
C GLY A 207 -28.55 -5.04 -5.24
N VAL A 208 -29.68 -5.71 -5.42
CA VAL A 208 -29.78 -7.16 -5.37
C VAL A 208 -30.29 -7.64 -6.72
N ASP A 209 -29.57 -8.55 -7.37
CA ASP A 209 -29.99 -9.14 -8.64
C ASP A 209 -30.93 -10.35 -8.45
N MET A 210 -31.42 -10.91 -9.56
CA MET A 210 -32.31 -12.09 -9.54
C MET A 210 -31.69 -13.34 -8.91
N THR A 211 -30.35 -13.42 -8.81
CA THR A 211 -29.65 -14.53 -8.16
C THR A 211 -29.53 -14.33 -6.64
N GLY A 212 -29.88 -13.13 -6.15
CA GLY A 212 -29.68 -12.74 -4.76
C GLY A 212 -28.29 -12.15 -4.47
N THR A 213 -27.47 -11.91 -5.49
CA THR A 213 -26.14 -11.30 -5.31
C THR A 213 -26.27 -9.81 -5.05
N LYS A 214 -25.55 -9.33 -4.03
CA LYS A 214 -25.54 -7.92 -3.63
C LYS A 214 -24.43 -7.17 -4.34
N HIS A 215 -24.78 -6.08 -5.03
CA HIS A 215 -23.88 -5.22 -5.77
C HIS A 215 -23.79 -3.85 -5.10
N PRO A 216 -22.59 -3.37 -4.71
CA PRO A 216 -22.42 -1.99 -4.26
C PRO A 216 -22.79 -1.02 -5.37
N LEU A 217 -23.71 -0.09 -5.11
CA LEU A 217 -24.15 0.90 -6.09
C LEU A 217 -23.56 2.28 -5.79
N ALA A 218 -23.56 2.69 -4.53
CA ALA A 218 -23.03 3.98 -4.10
C ALA A 218 -22.65 3.98 -2.62
N LEU A 219 -21.72 4.88 -2.25
CA LEU A 219 -21.33 5.20 -0.89
C LEU A 219 -21.21 6.72 -0.75
N VAL A 220 -21.91 7.31 0.21
CA VAL A 220 -21.86 8.76 0.47
C VAL A 220 -21.66 9.02 1.96
N ALA A 221 -20.68 9.88 2.29
CA ALA A 221 -20.45 10.32 3.66
C ALA A 221 -21.37 11.51 3.99
N GLY A 222 -22.05 11.47 5.14
CA GLY A 222 -22.97 12.50 5.62
C GLY A 222 -22.90 12.68 7.14
N SER A 223 -23.59 13.71 7.63
CA SER A 223 -23.65 14.04 9.07
C SER A 223 -24.88 13.46 9.78
N THR A 224 -25.97 13.21 9.07
CA THR A 224 -27.19 12.55 9.56
C THR A 224 -27.92 11.87 8.39
N GLU A 225 -28.83 10.93 8.69
CA GLU A 225 -29.73 10.31 7.71
C GLU A 225 -30.74 11.35 7.17
N ASN A 226 -30.27 12.24 6.31
CA ASN A 226 -31.07 13.30 5.71
C ASN A 226 -31.71 12.77 4.42
N ALA A 227 -33.03 12.91 4.30
CA ALA A 227 -33.77 12.58 3.08
C ALA A 227 -33.19 13.24 1.81
N THR A 228 -32.55 14.42 1.94
CA THR A 228 -31.82 15.08 0.85
C THR A 228 -30.66 14.24 0.33
N LEU A 229 -29.83 13.66 1.21
CA LEU A 229 -28.68 12.84 0.82
C LEU A 229 -29.13 11.55 0.13
N VAL A 230 -30.21 10.92 0.62
CA VAL A 230 -30.80 9.74 -0.02
C VAL A 230 -31.35 10.09 -1.40
N THR A 231 -31.99 11.25 -1.54
CA THR A 231 -32.55 11.72 -2.82
C THR A 231 -31.45 12.03 -3.83
N GLU A 232 -30.37 12.69 -3.41
CA GLU A 232 -29.19 12.96 -4.24
C GLU A 232 -28.51 11.66 -4.68
N LEU A 233 -28.33 10.70 -3.76
CA LEU A 233 -27.79 9.38 -4.08
C LEU A 233 -28.65 8.68 -5.15
N LEU A 234 -29.97 8.63 -4.96
CA LEU A 234 -30.88 7.99 -5.92
C LEU A 234 -30.90 8.70 -7.28
N THR A 235 -30.71 10.01 -7.29
CA THR A 235 -30.63 10.80 -8.52
C THR A 235 -29.32 10.53 -9.26
N GLY A 236 -28.19 10.44 -8.53
CA GLY A 236 -26.89 10.08 -9.07
C GLY A 236 -26.88 8.67 -9.68
N LEU A 237 -27.48 7.69 -9.00
CA LEU A 237 -27.63 6.33 -9.54
C LEU A 237 -28.43 6.26 -10.84
N ARG A 238 -29.40 7.17 -11.03
CA ARG A 238 -30.19 7.24 -12.27
C ARG A 238 -29.47 7.97 -13.42
N ALA A 239 -28.58 8.91 -13.11
CA ALA A 239 -27.91 9.76 -14.10
C ALA A 239 -26.65 9.12 -14.71
N GLY A 240 -26.13 8.03 -14.12
CA GLY A 240 -24.88 7.36 -14.54
C GLY A 240 -23.63 7.93 -13.84
N PRO A 241 -22.45 7.29 -13.99
CA PRO A 241 -21.23 7.69 -13.29
C PRO A 241 -20.74 9.05 -13.79
N GLY A 242 -21.08 10.10 -13.05
CA GLY A 242 -20.70 11.48 -13.38
C GLY A 242 -20.83 12.49 -12.24
N CYS A 243 -21.12 12.05 -11.02
CA CYS A 243 -21.11 12.94 -9.86
C CYS A 243 -19.83 12.71 -9.06
N ASP A 244 -18.92 13.68 -9.16
CA ASP A 244 -17.68 13.72 -8.38
C ASP A 244 -18.02 13.62 -6.87
N PRO A 245 -17.44 12.67 -6.12
CA PRO A 245 -17.69 12.57 -4.68
C PRO A 245 -17.19 13.80 -3.89
N ALA A 246 -16.37 14.66 -4.51
CA ALA A 246 -15.90 15.91 -3.95
C ALA A 246 -16.94 17.06 -4.01
N ASP A 247 -17.92 17.01 -4.90
CA ASP A 247 -18.90 18.09 -5.08
C ASP A 247 -20.09 18.01 -4.11
N ALA A 248 -20.39 16.82 -3.58
CA ALA A 248 -21.40 16.65 -2.53
C ALA A 248 -20.99 17.29 -1.18
N GLY A 249 -19.69 17.52 -0.95
CA GLY A 249 -19.15 18.13 0.27
C GLY A 249 -19.36 19.64 0.38
N ARG A 250 -19.78 20.34 -0.68
CA ARG A 250 -19.97 21.81 -0.66
C ARG A 250 -21.42 22.27 -0.52
N ALA A 251 -22.41 21.40 -0.75
CA ALA A 251 -23.82 21.78 -0.67
C ALA A 251 -24.37 21.91 0.77
N GLY A 252 -23.62 21.50 1.79
CA GLY A 252 -24.04 21.56 3.20
C GLY A 252 -23.79 22.87 3.94
N GLN A 253 -23.14 23.88 3.34
CA GLN A 253 -22.92 25.19 3.96
C GLN A 253 -23.79 26.29 3.33
N VAL A 254 -25.12 26.15 3.34
CA VAL A 254 -26.01 27.29 3.07
C VAL A 254 -27.22 27.30 4.02
N GLN A 255 -27.24 28.37 4.83
CA GLN A 255 -28.36 29.04 5.49
C GLN A 255 -29.18 28.36 6.59
N GLY A 256 -28.98 28.87 7.82
CA GLY A 256 -29.95 28.82 8.91
C GLY A 256 -29.81 30.06 9.81
N ALA A 257 -30.16 31.24 9.29
CA ALA A 257 -30.27 32.47 10.06
C ALA A 257 -31.74 32.74 10.45
N GLY A 258 -31.98 32.99 11.76
CA GLY A 258 -33.20 33.58 12.36
C GLY A 258 -34.34 32.60 12.66
N GLN A 259 -35.14 32.68 13.73
CA GLN A 259 -35.32 33.62 14.85
C GLN A 259 -36.22 32.93 15.92
N GLY A 260 -36.16 33.39 17.19
CA GLY A 260 -37.18 33.14 18.23
C GLY A 260 -36.61 32.90 19.63
N SER A 261 -36.07 33.89 20.35
CA SER A 261 -36.74 34.91 21.19
C SER A 261 -37.11 34.50 22.63
N ARG A 262 -36.55 35.26 23.59
CA ARG A 262 -37.04 35.69 24.93
C ARG A 262 -36.73 34.86 26.20
N GLY A 263 -36.07 35.54 27.14
CA GLY A 263 -36.25 35.40 28.60
C GLY A 263 -34.96 35.52 29.43
N ARG A 264 -34.53 36.73 29.82
CA ARG A 264 -34.41 37.26 31.21
C ARG A 264 -33.50 36.43 32.16
N THR A 265 -32.57 36.93 32.97
CA THR A 265 -32.02 38.25 33.36
C THR A 265 -30.84 37.94 34.29
N ARG A 266 -29.70 38.65 34.17
CA ARG A 266 -28.66 38.71 35.21
C ARG A 266 -29.09 39.69 36.31
N PRO A 267 -28.50 39.59 37.51
CA PRO A 267 -28.07 40.80 38.19
C PRO A 267 -26.58 40.78 38.50
N SER A 268 -25.95 41.90 38.17
CA SER A 268 -24.64 42.35 38.62
C SER A 268 -24.70 42.83 40.07
N GLY A 269 -23.63 42.61 40.83
CA GLY A 269 -23.40 43.27 42.11
C GLY A 269 -22.08 42.83 42.74
N ASP A 270 -21.08 43.68 42.64
CA ASP A 270 -19.88 43.75 43.49
C ASP A 270 -19.84 45.23 43.95
N PRO A 271 -19.35 45.63 45.16
CA PRO A 271 -17.96 45.38 45.59
C PRO A 271 -17.75 45.19 47.12
N THR A 272 -16.46 44.99 47.46
CA THR A 272 -15.68 45.50 48.63
C THR A 272 -15.11 44.47 49.64
N LEU A 273 -13.77 44.37 49.62
CA LEU A 273 -12.81 43.80 50.61
C LEU A 273 -12.73 44.68 51.89
N PRO A 274 -12.19 44.23 53.07
CA PRO A 274 -10.84 43.62 53.20
C PRO A 274 -10.62 42.53 54.29
N ALA A 275 -9.42 41.94 54.24
CA ALA A 275 -8.85 40.92 55.11
C ALA A 275 -8.53 41.40 56.55
N PRO A 276 -8.28 40.46 57.48
CA PRO A 276 -7.03 40.56 58.25
C PRO A 276 -6.30 39.22 58.51
N GLN A 277 -4.97 39.28 58.32
CA GLN A 277 -3.84 38.77 59.11
C GLN A 277 -3.88 37.38 59.77
N SER A 278 -2.87 36.57 59.39
CA SER A 278 -2.29 35.41 60.10
C SER A 278 -1.70 35.81 61.48
N PRO A 279 -1.19 34.89 62.32
CA PRO A 279 -0.23 33.81 61.99
C PRO A 279 -0.86 32.42 61.77
#